data_AF-A0A832DRX5-F1
#
_entry.id   AF-A0A832DRX5-F1
#
_cell.length_a   1.000
_cell.length_b   1.000
_cell.length_c   1.000
_cell.angle_alpha   90.00
_cell.angle_beta   90.00
_cell.angle_gamma   90.00
#
_symmetry.space_group_name_H-M   'P 1'
#
loop_
_entity.id
_entity.type
_entity.pdbx_description
1 polymer ?
#
loop_
_entity_poly.entity_id
_entity_poly.type
_entity_poly.pdbx_seq_one_letter_code
_entity_poly.pdbx_strand_id
1 'polypeptide(L)'
;MSLAEEIKRVLLEHPEILVEVLTAKPEIVYEALAKLMPWQNLATKDDLRRLEEKMATKEDLKKLEEKMATKEELRAVETSLREEIRRVETSLREEIGKVEESLREDMRRLWLALNALGARWGVFSEDAFRSGVRELLRDAGYAVERWIYYDDRGYVYGYPSEVELDII
;
A
#
# COMPACT_ATOMS: atom_id res chain seq x y z
N MET A 1 8.40 -70.86 -40.13
CA MET A 1 9.06 -69.56 -39.88
C MET A 1 9.39 -68.96 -41.21
N SER A 2 9.09 -67.68 -41.44
CA SER A 2 9.54 -67.02 -42.67
C SER A 2 11.03 -66.74 -42.58
N LEU A 3 11.72 -66.75 -43.72
CA LEU A 3 13.16 -66.43 -43.81
C LEU A 3 13.50 -65.09 -43.13
N ALA A 4 12.57 -64.12 -43.21
CA ALA A 4 12.73 -62.79 -42.61
C ALA A 4 12.75 -62.82 -41.07
N GLU A 5 11.95 -63.68 -40.45
CA GLU A 5 11.91 -63.81 -38.98
C GLU A 5 13.15 -64.51 -38.44
N GLU A 6 13.70 -65.45 -39.21
CA GLU A 6 14.93 -66.15 -38.87
C GLU A 6 16.14 -65.23 -39.00
N ILE A 7 16.22 -64.43 -40.07
CA ILE A 7 17.25 -63.39 -40.24
C ILE A 7 17.17 -62.37 -39.10
N LYS A 8 15.97 -61.90 -38.75
CA LYS A 8 15.79 -60.95 -37.64
C LYS A 8 16.28 -61.53 -36.31
N ARG A 9 16.01 -62.82 -36.05
CA ARG A 9 16.49 -63.50 -34.85
C ARG A 9 18.02 -63.56 -34.81
N VAL A 10 18.65 -64.01 -35.90
CA VAL A 10 20.11 -64.10 -36.01
C VAL A 10 20.78 -62.74 -35.82
N LEU A 11 20.23 -61.67 -36.40
CA LEU A 11 20.76 -60.32 -36.23
C LEU A 11 20.61 -59.76 -34.81
N LEU A 12 19.63 -60.23 -34.03
CA LEU A 12 19.45 -59.87 -32.63
C LEU A 12 20.36 -60.68 -31.70
N GLU A 13 20.62 -61.94 -32.03
CA GLU A 13 21.52 -62.83 -31.27
C GLU A 13 23.00 -62.51 -31.55
N HIS A 14 23.32 -62.00 -32.74
CA HIS A 14 24.68 -61.64 -33.17
C HIS A 14 24.74 -60.21 -33.75
N PRO A 15 24.75 -59.18 -32.89
CA PRO A 15 24.79 -57.79 -33.32
C PRO A 15 26.11 -57.40 -34.02
N GLU A 16 27.17 -58.19 -33.89
CA GLU A 16 28.45 -57.97 -34.58
C GLU A 16 28.28 -57.97 -36.11
N ILE A 17 27.33 -58.78 -36.62
CA ILE A 17 26.99 -58.82 -38.04
C ILE A 17 26.46 -57.46 -38.51
N LEU A 18 25.68 -56.77 -37.67
CA LEU A 18 25.20 -55.42 -37.99
C LEU A 18 26.37 -54.43 -38.01
N VAL A 19 27.30 -54.52 -37.06
CA VAL A 19 28.48 -53.64 -37.02
C VAL A 19 29.33 -53.81 -38.28
N GLU A 20 29.60 -55.04 -38.72
CA GLU A 20 30.34 -55.32 -39.96
C GLU A 20 29.62 -54.75 -41.19
N VAL A 21 28.31 -54.99 -41.30
CA VAL A 21 27.50 -54.49 -42.42
C VAL A 21 27.45 -52.97 -42.47
N LEU A 22 27.26 -52.31 -41.32
CA LEU A 22 27.22 -50.85 -41.22
C LEU A 22 28.61 -50.22 -41.45
N THR A 23 29.70 -50.94 -41.13
CA THR A 23 31.07 -50.48 -41.41
C THR A 23 31.40 -50.62 -42.89
N ALA A 24 30.97 -51.70 -43.53
CA ALA A 24 31.18 -51.92 -44.97
C ALA A 24 30.28 -51.05 -45.85
N LYS A 25 29.09 -50.68 -45.37
CA LYS A 25 28.10 -49.84 -46.07
C LYS A 25 27.47 -48.81 -45.12
N PRO A 26 28.19 -47.73 -44.78
CA PRO A 26 27.69 -46.71 -43.86
C PRO A 26 26.47 -45.94 -44.39
N GLU A 27 26.21 -46.01 -45.70
CA GLU A 27 25.05 -45.39 -46.36
C GLU A 27 23.72 -45.90 -45.78
N ILE A 28 23.69 -47.16 -45.33
CA ILE A 28 22.50 -47.78 -44.71
C ILE A 28 22.11 -47.03 -43.43
N VAL A 29 23.09 -46.54 -42.64
CA VAL A 29 22.83 -45.75 -41.44
C VAL A 29 22.17 -44.44 -41.82
N TYR A 30 22.69 -43.74 -42.83
CA TYR A 30 22.13 -42.46 -43.27
C TYR A 30 20.71 -42.61 -43.83
N GLU A 31 20.46 -43.66 -44.62
CA GLU A 31 19.14 -43.95 -45.17
C GLU A 31 18.14 -44.36 -44.08
N ALA A 32 18.57 -45.18 -43.11
CA ALA A 32 17.75 -45.58 -41.97
C ALA A 32 17.44 -44.38 -41.06
N LEU A 33 18.43 -43.55 -40.75
CA LEU A 33 18.25 -42.31 -39.97
C LEU A 33 17.33 -41.33 -40.70
N ALA A 34 17.45 -41.16 -42.01
CA ALA A 34 16.56 -40.28 -42.78
C ALA A 34 15.11 -40.78 -42.83
N LYS A 35 14.89 -42.10 -42.80
CA LYS A 35 13.53 -42.70 -42.72
C LYS A 35 12.95 -42.67 -41.31
N LEU A 36 13.78 -42.84 -40.28
CA LEU A 36 13.34 -42.90 -38.87
C LEU A 36 13.20 -41.52 -38.22
N MET A 37 14.03 -40.55 -38.62
CA MET A 37 14.02 -39.19 -38.11
C MET A 37 13.93 -38.20 -39.28
N PRO A 38 12.74 -37.61 -39.53
CA PRO A 38 12.65 -36.49 -40.45
C PRO A 38 13.56 -35.37 -39.93
N TRP A 39 14.61 -35.03 -40.68
CA TRP A 39 15.54 -33.93 -40.35
C TRP A 39 14.83 -32.58 -40.15
N GLN A 40 13.58 -32.48 -40.63
CA GLN A 40 12.64 -31.38 -40.43
C GLN A 40 12.23 -31.16 -38.96
N ASN A 41 12.35 -32.18 -38.10
CA ASN A 41 11.97 -32.11 -36.68
C ASN A 41 13.17 -31.90 -35.73
N LEU A 42 14.40 -31.83 -36.26
CA LEU A 42 15.57 -31.51 -35.47
C LEU A 42 15.69 -29.99 -35.34
N ALA A 43 16.04 -29.51 -34.14
CA ALA A 43 16.38 -28.11 -33.95
C ALA A 43 17.50 -27.73 -34.93
N THR A 44 17.20 -26.79 -35.81
CA THR A 44 18.14 -26.35 -36.84
C THR A 44 19.18 -25.42 -36.22
N LYS A 45 20.26 -25.18 -36.96
CA LYS A 45 21.28 -24.18 -36.58
C LYS A 45 20.68 -22.79 -36.44
N ASP A 46 19.61 -22.49 -37.19
CA ASP A 46 18.87 -21.25 -37.09
C ASP A 46 17.99 -21.20 -35.83
N ASP A 47 17.41 -22.31 -35.41
CA ASP A 47 16.66 -22.39 -34.14
C ASP A 47 17.57 -22.16 -32.94
N LEU A 48 18.79 -22.72 -32.97
CA LEU A 48 19.80 -22.49 -31.94
C LEU A 48 20.27 -21.02 -31.90
N ARG A 49 20.48 -20.39 -33.06
CA ARG A 49 20.81 -18.95 -33.14
C ARG A 49 19.70 -18.07 -32.60
N ARG A 50 18.45 -18.34 -32.96
CA ARG A 50 17.28 -17.61 -32.45
C ARG A 50 17.12 -17.77 -30.94
N LEU A 51 17.49 -18.92 -30.39
CA LEU A 51 17.50 -19.14 -28.96
C LEU A 51 18.60 -18.32 -28.30
N GLU A 52 19.81 -18.36 -28.84
CA GLU A 52 20.97 -17.60 -28.35
C GLU A 52 20.73 -16.08 -28.37
N GLU A 53 20.10 -15.56 -29.43
CA GLU A 53 19.71 -14.14 -29.55
C GLU A 53 18.66 -13.71 -28.52
N LYS A 54 17.83 -14.63 -28.03
CA LYS A 54 16.78 -14.34 -27.03
C LYS A 54 17.24 -14.55 -25.60
N MET A 55 18.37 -15.22 -25.40
CA MET A 55 18.91 -15.48 -24.08
C MET A 55 19.71 -14.27 -23.58
N ALA A 56 19.45 -13.87 -22.35
CA ALA A 56 20.30 -12.89 -21.68
C ALA A 56 21.72 -13.45 -21.58
N THR A 57 22.71 -12.63 -21.93
CA THR A 57 24.12 -13.02 -21.81
C THR A 57 24.54 -12.99 -20.33
N LYS A 58 25.65 -13.67 -20.02
CA LYS A 58 26.26 -13.59 -18.68
C LYS A 58 26.60 -12.15 -18.29
N GLU A 59 26.94 -11.31 -19.27
CA GLU A 59 27.24 -9.91 -19.03
C GLU A 59 25.98 -9.09 -18.72
N ASP A 60 24.86 -9.39 -19.38
CA ASP A 60 23.56 -8.76 -19.08
C ASP A 60 23.10 -9.11 -17.66
N LEU A 61 23.27 -10.37 -17.24
CA LEU A 61 22.94 -10.81 -15.89
C LEU A 61 23.82 -10.12 -14.83
N LYS A 62 25.12 -9.94 -15.11
CA LYS A 62 26.03 -9.27 -14.19
C LYS A 62 25.71 -7.77 -14.05
N LYS A 63 25.41 -7.09 -15.17
CA LYS A 63 24.95 -5.69 -15.17
C LYS A 63 23.61 -5.54 -14.43
N LEU A 64 22.75 -6.54 -14.49
CA LEU A 64 21.50 -6.55 -13.73
C LEU A 64 21.78 -6.67 -12.22
N GLU A 65 22.63 -7.62 -11.83
CA GLU A 65 23.04 -7.83 -10.44
C GLU A 65 23.70 -6.59 -9.83
N GLU A 66 24.58 -5.91 -10.57
CA GLU A 66 25.22 -4.66 -10.15
C GLU A 66 24.24 -3.49 -9.98
N LYS A 67 23.09 -3.51 -10.68
CA LYS A 67 22.04 -2.49 -10.58
C LYS A 67 20.97 -2.82 -9.55
N MET A 68 20.91 -4.06 -9.07
CA MET A 68 19.94 -4.48 -8.08
C MET A 68 20.41 -4.05 -6.70
N ALA A 69 19.56 -3.33 -5.99
CA ALA A 69 19.79 -3.02 -4.59
C ALA A 69 19.95 -4.32 -3.81
N THR A 70 21.05 -4.42 -3.06
CA THR A 70 21.30 -5.53 -2.16
C THR A 70 20.30 -5.52 -1.02
N LYS A 71 20.11 -6.68 -0.40
CA LYS A 71 19.21 -6.81 0.76
C LYS A 71 19.66 -5.92 1.92
N GLU A 72 20.97 -5.73 2.06
CA GLU A 72 21.61 -4.85 3.03
C GLU A 72 21.29 -3.37 2.77
N GLU A 73 21.38 -2.90 1.53
CA GLU A 73 21.02 -1.52 1.15
C GLU A 73 19.53 -1.26 1.42
N LEU A 74 18.65 -2.19 1.08
CA LEU A 74 17.22 -2.07 1.37
C LEU A 74 16.94 -1.99 2.89
N ARG A 75 17.66 -2.77 3.70
CA ARG A 75 17.57 -2.70 5.17
C ARG A 75 18.11 -1.39 5.73
N ALA A 76 19.18 -0.85 5.16
CA ALA A 76 19.73 0.45 5.55
C ALA A 76 18.73 1.58 5.25
N VAL A 77 18.08 1.55 4.09
CA VAL A 77 17.02 2.50 3.73
C VAL A 77 15.82 2.36 4.66
N GLU A 78 15.36 1.13 4.93
CA GLU A 78 14.23 0.89 5.84
C GLU A 78 14.50 1.43 7.25
N THR A 79 15.71 1.20 7.77
CA THR A 79 16.09 1.70 9.11
C THR A 79 16.18 3.22 9.14
N SER A 80 16.79 3.85 8.13
CA SER A 80 16.84 5.31 8.00
C SER A 80 15.44 5.93 7.95
N LEU A 81 14.55 5.36 7.14
CA LEU A 81 13.16 5.85 7.03
C LEU A 81 12.41 5.72 8.36
N ARG A 82 12.58 4.60 9.08
CA ARG A 82 11.97 4.43 10.40
C ARG A 82 12.46 5.48 11.41
N GLU A 83 13.73 5.85 11.35
CA GLU A 83 14.28 6.91 12.22
C GLU A 83 13.79 8.30 11.84
N GLU A 84 13.68 8.61 10.55
CA GLU A 84 13.10 9.89 10.08
C GLU A 84 11.63 10.02 10.49
N ILE A 85 10.83 8.96 10.30
CA ILE A 85 9.43 8.95 10.73
C ILE A 85 9.31 9.24 12.23
N ARG A 86 10.12 8.57 13.06
CA ARG A 86 10.12 8.83 14.52
C ARG A 86 10.50 10.26 14.86
N ARG A 87 11.47 10.84 14.16
CA ARG A 87 11.88 12.24 14.36
C ARG A 87 10.75 13.19 14.03
N VAL A 88 10.08 12.99 12.89
CA VAL A 88 8.93 13.79 12.46
C VAL A 88 7.77 13.66 13.44
N GLU A 89 7.43 12.45 13.87
CA GLU A 89 6.37 12.22 14.86
C GLU A 89 6.64 12.94 16.18
N THR A 90 7.90 12.93 16.64
CA THR A 90 8.29 13.60 17.89
C THR A 90 8.19 15.12 17.74
N SER A 91 8.70 15.68 16.63
CA SER A 91 8.62 17.12 16.34
C SER A 91 7.17 17.60 16.26
N LEU A 92 6.31 16.85 15.56
CA LEU A 92 4.89 17.18 15.44
C LEU A 92 4.18 17.17 16.79
N ARG A 93 4.47 16.19 17.66
CA ARG A 93 3.90 16.15 19.01
C ARG A 93 4.31 17.37 19.83
N GLU A 94 5.57 17.78 19.74
CA GLU A 94 6.05 18.99 20.43
C GLU A 94 5.40 20.27 19.89
N GLU A 95 5.27 20.41 18.57
CA GLU A 95 4.61 21.54 17.94
C GLU A 95 3.13 21.63 18.32
N ILE A 96 2.41 20.50 18.29
CA ILE A 96 1.01 20.44 18.75
C ILE A 96 0.90 20.87 20.21
N GLY A 97 1.78 20.37 21.09
CA GLY A 97 1.79 20.77 22.49
C GLY A 97 2.00 22.27 22.70
N LYS A 98 2.90 22.90 21.93
CA LYS A 98 3.13 24.35 21.97
C LYS A 98 1.90 25.14 21.51
N VAL A 99 1.23 24.68 20.45
CA VAL A 99 0.00 25.32 19.94
C VAL A 99 -1.12 25.20 20.98
N GLU A 100 -1.31 24.03 21.58
CA GLU A 100 -2.30 23.83 22.65
C GLU A 100 -2.04 24.73 23.86
N GLU A 101 -0.78 24.89 24.26
CA GLU A 101 -0.39 25.78 25.36
C GLU A 101 -0.68 27.25 25.03
N SER A 102 -0.29 27.70 23.83
CA SER A 102 -0.57 29.06 23.36
C SER A 102 -2.08 29.35 23.34
N LEU A 103 -2.88 28.44 22.77
CA LEU A 103 -4.34 28.59 22.72
C LEU A 103 -4.95 28.64 24.12
N ARG A 104 -4.43 27.84 25.06
CA ARG A 104 -4.89 27.88 26.46
C ARG A 104 -4.54 29.20 27.14
N GLU A 105 -3.39 29.79 26.82
CA GLU A 105 -3.02 31.11 27.33
C GLU A 105 -3.87 32.23 26.73
N ASP A 106 -4.09 32.20 25.41
CA ASP A 106 -4.95 33.15 24.71
C ASP A 106 -6.39 33.12 25.23
N MET A 107 -6.95 31.92 25.42
CA MET A 107 -8.27 31.75 26.03
C MET A 107 -8.33 32.33 27.44
N ARG A 108 -7.28 32.15 28.25
CA ARG A 108 -7.22 32.76 29.59
C ARG A 108 -7.19 34.29 29.53
N ARG A 109 -6.45 34.87 28.58
CA ARG A 109 -6.39 36.31 28.36
C ARG A 109 -7.74 36.86 27.89
N LEU A 110 -8.42 36.16 26.98
CA LEU A 110 -9.77 36.50 26.54
C LEU A 110 -10.77 36.46 27.69
N TRP A 111 -10.73 35.41 28.53
CA TRP A 111 -11.56 35.31 29.72
C TRP A 111 -11.32 36.46 30.71
N LEU A 112 -10.05 36.83 30.95
CA LEU A 112 -9.72 37.95 31.82
C LEU A 112 -10.23 39.29 31.25
N ALA A 113 -10.06 39.50 29.95
CA ALA A 113 -10.57 40.69 29.27
C ALA A 113 -12.10 40.76 29.32
N LEU A 114 -12.79 39.63 29.09
CA LEU A 114 -14.24 39.53 29.17
C LEU A 114 -14.75 39.82 30.59
N ASN A 115 -14.10 39.24 31.62
CA ASN A 115 -14.43 39.51 33.02
C ASN A 115 -14.21 40.98 33.39
N ALA A 116 -13.12 41.60 32.94
CA ALA A 116 -12.84 43.01 33.18
C ALA A 116 -13.86 43.93 32.49
N LEU A 117 -14.30 43.57 31.27
CA LEU A 117 -15.38 44.26 30.57
C LEU A 117 -16.71 44.08 31.33
N GLY A 118 -17.08 42.86 31.71
CA GLY A 118 -18.29 42.60 32.50
C GLY A 118 -18.33 43.39 33.82
N ALA A 119 -17.21 43.44 34.55
CA ALA A 119 -17.07 44.23 35.76
C ALA A 119 -17.20 45.75 35.51
N ARG A 120 -16.67 46.26 34.38
CA ARG A 120 -16.75 47.68 34.00
C ARG A 120 -18.15 48.12 33.61
N TRP A 121 -18.90 47.26 32.92
CA TRP A 121 -20.27 47.55 32.50
C TRP A 121 -21.31 47.25 33.60
N GLY A 122 -20.88 46.72 34.76
CA GLY A 122 -21.79 46.29 35.83
C GLY A 122 -22.61 45.05 35.47
N VAL A 123 -22.26 44.40 34.36
CA VAL A 123 -23.00 43.30 33.77
C VAL A 123 -22.33 41.99 34.16
N PHE A 124 -22.68 41.52 35.35
CA PHE A 124 -22.81 40.09 35.62
C PHE A 124 -24.29 39.68 35.49
N SER A 125 -25.03 40.23 34.53
CA SER A 125 -26.34 39.67 34.22
C SER A 125 -26.21 38.71 33.06
N GLU A 126 -26.65 37.48 33.32
CA GLU A 126 -26.95 36.49 32.31
C GLU A 126 -27.73 37.09 31.12
N ASP A 127 -28.54 38.12 31.37
CA ASP A 127 -29.28 38.88 30.35
C ASP A 127 -28.41 39.46 29.22
N ALA A 128 -27.22 39.98 29.49
CA ALA A 128 -26.40 40.56 28.42
C ALA A 128 -25.65 39.50 27.62
N PHE A 129 -25.21 38.42 28.29
CA PHE A 129 -24.67 37.25 27.62
C PHE A 129 -25.75 36.61 26.72
N ARG A 130 -26.96 36.42 27.25
CA ARG A 130 -28.13 35.95 26.49
C ARG A 130 -28.49 36.89 25.34
N SER A 131 -28.41 38.20 25.55
CA SER A 131 -28.66 39.18 24.50
C SER A 131 -27.64 39.07 23.36
N GLY A 132 -26.36 38.90 23.69
CA GLY A 132 -25.32 38.68 22.67
C GLY A 132 -25.50 37.36 21.91
N VAL A 133 -25.85 36.27 22.60
CA VAL A 133 -26.14 34.97 21.95
C VAL A 133 -27.39 35.05 21.06
N ARG A 134 -28.44 35.75 21.52
CA ARG A 134 -29.68 35.97 20.76
C ARG A 134 -29.42 36.74 19.46
N GLU A 135 -28.51 37.72 19.49
CA GLU A 135 -28.13 38.52 18.33
C GLU A 135 -27.36 37.68 17.30
N LEU A 136 -26.39 36.86 17.76
CA LEU A 136 -25.65 35.94 16.89
C LEU A 136 -26.56 34.90 16.19
N LEU A 137 -27.57 34.38 16.90
CA LEU A 137 -28.51 33.40 16.33
C LEU A 137 -29.45 34.03 15.28
N ARG A 138 -29.86 35.29 15.48
CA ARG A 138 -30.66 36.03 14.48
C ARG A 138 -29.87 36.31 13.21
N ASP A 139 -28.60 36.69 13.34
CA ASP A 139 -27.72 36.87 12.18
C ASP A 139 -27.52 35.57 11.39
N ALA A 140 -27.59 34.42 12.06
CA ALA A 140 -27.60 33.09 11.43
C ALA A 140 -28.96 32.68 10.84
N GLY A 141 -29.99 33.52 10.92
CA GLY A 141 -31.32 33.31 10.32
C GLY A 141 -32.32 32.58 11.21
N TYR A 142 -32.01 32.38 12.50
CA TYR A 142 -32.92 31.73 13.45
C TYR A 142 -33.85 32.75 14.13
N ALA A 143 -35.10 32.34 14.36
CA ALA A 143 -36.04 33.12 15.15
C ALA A 143 -35.84 32.76 16.62
N VAL A 144 -35.62 33.76 17.47
CA VAL A 144 -35.45 33.53 18.92
C VAL A 144 -36.63 34.16 19.64
N GLU A 145 -37.50 33.30 20.21
CA GLU A 145 -38.64 33.71 21.03
C GLU A 145 -38.42 33.33 22.50
N ARG A 146 -38.79 34.27 23.38
CA ARG A 146 -38.64 34.13 24.84
C ARG A 146 -39.81 33.32 25.41
N TRP A 147 -39.52 32.14 25.96
CA TRP A 147 -40.51 31.33 26.68
C TRP A 147 -40.11 31.15 28.15
N ILE A 148 -41.05 31.40 29.07
CA ILE A 148 -40.83 31.21 30.51
C ILE A 148 -41.69 30.03 30.96
N TYR A 149 -41.04 29.04 31.57
CA TYR A 149 -41.67 27.82 32.06
C TYR A 149 -41.28 27.57 33.51
N TYR A 150 -42.25 27.20 34.35
CA TYR A 150 -41.97 26.81 35.73
C TYR A 150 -41.64 25.31 35.78
N ASP A 151 -40.38 24.98 36.04
CA ASP A 151 -39.92 23.62 36.26
C ASP A 151 -40.16 23.25 37.72
N ASP A 152 -41.31 22.62 37.98
CA ASP A 152 -41.73 22.19 39.30
C ASP A 152 -40.92 21.01 39.86
N ARG A 153 -40.22 20.27 38.99
CA ARG A 153 -39.42 19.10 39.36
C ARG A 153 -37.94 19.39 39.52
N GLY A 154 -37.49 20.58 39.13
CA GLY A 154 -36.11 21.04 39.28
C GLY A 154 -35.11 20.28 38.41
N TYR A 155 -35.52 19.86 37.21
CA TYR A 155 -34.63 19.24 36.23
C TYR A 155 -33.46 20.14 35.81
N VAL A 156 -33.65 21.46 35.78
CA VAL A 156 -32.64 22.39 35.24
C VAL A 156 -31.63 22.83 36.31
N TYR A 157 -32.12 23.35 37.43
CA TYR A 157 -31.27 23.89 38.50
C TYR A 157 -31.18 22.98 39.74
N GLY A 158 -31.81 21.81 39.72
CA GLY A 158 -31.86 20.88 40.86
C GLY A 158 -32.89 21.24 41.94
N TYR A 159 -33.69 22.29 41.72
CA TYR A 159 -34.80 22.71 42.58
C TYR A 159 -35.91 23.40 41.78
N PRO A 160 -37.16 23.43 42.29
CA PRO A 160 -38.29 24.04 41.58
C PRO A 160 -38.01 25.52 41.27
N SER A 161 -38.03 25.89 40.00
CA SER A 161 -37.58 27.22 39.55
C SER A 161 -38.21 27.63 38.21
N GLU A 162 -38.32 28.94 37.99
CA GLU A 162 -38.65 29.49 36.67
C GLU A 162 -37.43 29.33 35.75
N VAL A 163 -37.64 28.66 34.63
CA VAL A 163 -36.66 28.45 33.58
C VAL A 163 -37.12 29.23 32.36
N GLU A 164 -36.24 30.10 31.87
CA GLU A 164 -36.42 30.81 30.62
C GLU A 164 -35.67 30.07 29.51
N LEU A 165 -36.39 29.70 28.45
CA LEU A 165 -35.87 29.02 27.28
C LEU A 165 -36.04 29.92 26.07
N ASP A 166 -34.98 30.05 25.29
CA ASP A 166 -34.99 30.66 23.96
C ASP A 166 -35.19 29.53 22.94
N ILE A 167 -36.32 29.51 22.23
CA ILE A 167 -36.65 28.47 21.22
C ILE A 167 -36.23 28.97 19.82
N ILE A 168 -35.68 28.05 19.01
CA ILE A 168 -35.08 28.23 17.67
C ILE A 168 -36.09 27.97 16.54
#